data_AF-A0A6L9QI30-F1
#
_entry.id   AF-A0A6L9QI30-F1
#
_cell.length_a   1.000
_cell.length_b   1.000
_cell.length_c   1.000
_cell.angle_alpha   90.00
_cell.angle_beta   90.00
_cell.angle_gamma   90.00
#
_symmetry.space_group_name_H-M   'P 1'
#
loop_
_entity.id
_entity.type
_entity.pdbx_description
1 polymer ?
#
loop_
_entity_poly.entity_id
_entity_poly.type
_entity_poly.pdbx_seq_one_letter_code
_entity_poly.pdbx_strand_id
1 'polypeptide(L)'
;FGLARALGDTADPARAVRGASGASTFGDWLAGLFALARQEVLDADAAVLGVLDELIRDLTDADFLVALPALRQAFEFFPPRERETIAEGLLERHGVDRNGVRGSARALLRAPAAPLLIAEARALEARVDRALAAAHLEGES
;
A
#
# COMPACT_ATOMS: atom_id res chain seq x y z
N PHE A 1 14.27 9.63 -14.57
CA PHE A 1 15.64 10.11 -14.26
C PHE A 1 15.73 11.64 -14.08
N GLY A 2 15.00 12.24 -13.12
CA GLY A 2 14.87 13.72 -12.99
C GLY A 2 15.30 14.34 -11.66
N LEU A 3 14.89 13.80 -10.49
CA LEU A 3 15.27 14.37 -9.17
C LEU A 3 16.76 14.32 -8.92
N ALA A 4 17.38 13.14 -9.09
CA ALA A 4 18.77 12.92 -8.67
C ALA A 4 19.74 13.88 -9.37
N ARG A 5 19.40 14.31 -10.60
CA ARG A 5 20.11 15.32 -11.38
C ARG A 5 19.81 16.76 -10.95
N ALA A 6 18.60 17.05 -10.46
CA ALA A 6 18.18 18.38 -10.04
C ALA A 6 18.57 18.70 -8.57
N LEU A 7 18.67 17.67 -7.74
CA LEU A 7 18.89 17.79 -6.30
C LEU A 7 20.29 17.32 -5.88
N GLY A 8 20.93 16.43 -6.65
CA GLY A 8 22.19 15.81 -6.23
C GLY A 8 22.02 14.97 -4.96
N ASP A 9 22.98 14.11 -4.66
CA ASP A 9 22.96 13.16 -3.54
C ASP A 9 22.94 13.83 -2.13
N THR A 10 22.85 15.16 -2.08
CA THR A 10 22.79 15.98 -0.86
C THR A 10 22.01 17.29 -1.10
N ALA A 11 20.79 17.24 -1.65
CA ALA A 11 19.96 18.46 -1.67
C ALA A 11 19.48 18.81 -0.26
N ASP A 12 19.91 19.97 0.23
CA ASP A 12 19.21 20.66 1.31
C ASP A 12 17.85 21.16 0.75
N PRO A 13 16.71 20.56 1.14
CA PRO A 13 15.40 20.98 0.65
C PRO A 13 15.11 22.45 1.01
N ALA A 14 15.65 22.95 2.12
CA ALA A 14 15.49 24.35 2.51
C ALA A 14 16.27 25.30 1.59
N ARG A 15 17.43 24.88 1.06
CA ARG A 15 18.17 25.64 0.04
C ARG A 15 17.43 25.67 -1.30
N ALA A 16 16.86 24.54 -1.72
CA ALA A 16 16.09 24.45 -2.97
C ALA A 16 14.85 25.37 -2.93
N VAL A 17 14.10 25.38 -1.82
CA VAL A 17 12.93 26.26 -1.60
C VAL A 17 13.34 27.73 -1.64
N ARG A 18 14.45 28.10 -0.96
CA ARG A 18 14.96 29.49 -0.95
C ARG A 18 15.43 29.97 -2.32
N GLY A 19 15.87 29.06 -3.20
CA GLY A 19 16.25 29.39 -4.57
C GLY A 19 15.07 29.61 -5.52
N ALA A 20 13.88 29.11 -5.18
CA ALA A 20 12.65 29.22 -5.97
C ALA A 20 11.78 30.44 -5.61
N SER A 21 12.30 31.38 -4.81
CA SER A 21 11.57 32.46 -4.13
C SER A 21 10.99 33.58 -5.01
N GLY A 22 11.09 33.47 -6.34
CA GLY A 22 10.42 34.40 -7.26
C GLY A 22 8.91 34.18 -7.24
N ALA A 23 8.12 35.24 -7.00
CA ALA A 23 6.65 35.15 -6.93
C ALA A 23 6.01 34.56 -8.20
N SER A 24 6.65 34.75 -9.37
CA SER A 24 6.20 34.21 -10.66
C SER A 24 6.61 32.75 -10.90
N THR A 25 7.63 32.23 -10.21
CA THR A 25 8.21 30.89 -10.47
C THR A 25 7.87 29.88 -9.37
N PHE A 26 7.42 30.36 -8.20
CA PHE A 26 7.16 29.51 -7.05
C PHE A 26 6.01 28.51 -7.29
N GLY A 27 4.95 28.93 -8.00
CA GLY A 27 3.82 28.06 -8.34
C GLY A 27 4.22 26.88 -9.22
N ASP A 28 4.97 27.15 -10.30
CA ASP A 28 5.47 26.11 -11.22
C ASP A 28 6.46 25.17 -10.51
N TRP A 29 7.29 25.72 -9.62
CA TRP A 29 8.20 24.92 -8.81
C TRP A 29 7.44 23.98 -7.86
N LEU A 30 6.40 24.46 -7.16
CA LEU A 30 5.54 23.62 -6.31
C LEU A 30 4.79 22.56 -7.13
N ALA A 31 4.26 22.94 -8.30
CA ALA A 31 3.59 22.00 -9.19
C ALA A 31 4.55 20.88 -9.62
N GLY A 32 5.80 21.22 -9.96
CA GLY A 32 6.86 20.26 -10.26
C GLY A 32 7.18 19.35 -9.07
N LEU A 33 7.35 19.91 -7.87
CA LEU A 33 7.61 19.14 -6.65
C LEU A 33 6.49 18.14 -6.33
N PHE A 34 5.23 18.57 -6.45
CA PHE A 34 4.08 17.70 -6.17
C PHE A 34 3.88 16.64 -7.24
N ALA A 35 4.01 17.01 -8.52
CA ALA A 35 3.95 16.06 -9.61
C ALA A 35 4.99 14.95 -9.40
N LEU A 36 6.18 15.35 -8.98
CA LEU A 36 7.30 14.47 -8.75
C LEU A 36 7.10 13.53 -7.56
N ALA A 37 6.69 14.06 -6.40
CA ALA A 37 6.33 13.24 -5.25
C ALA A 37 5.20 12.25 -5.57
N ARG A 38 4.26 12.65 -6.43
CA ARG A 38 3.16 11.81 -6.89
C ARG A 38 3.64 10.71 -7.84
N GLN A 39 4.58 11.01 -8.74
CA GLN A 39 5.15 10.02 -9.66
C GLN A 39 5.86 8.88 -8.92
N GLU A 40 6.54 9.14 -7.79
CA GLU A 40 7.18 8.08 -7.00
C GLU A 40 6.22 6.96 -6.52
N VAL A 41 4.91 7.27 -6.42
CA VAL A 41 3.89 6.30 -6.04
C VAL A 41 3.12 5.76 -7.25
N LEU A 42 2.99 6.54 -8.32
CA LEU A 42 2.27 6.14 -9.54
C LEU A 42 3.11 5.29 -10.51
N ASP A 43 4.43 5.47 -10.48
CA ASP A 43 5.34 4.71 -11.33
C ASP A 43 5.57 3.33 -10.73
N ALA A 44 5.11 2.29 -11.44
CA ALA A 44 5.25 0.92 -11.02
C ALA A 44 6.71 0.49 -10.90
N ASP A 45 7.67 1.17 -11.54
CA ASP A 45 9.10 0.89 -11.44
C ASP A 45 9.81 1.71 -10.35
N ALA A 46 9.13 2.67 -9.73
CA ALA A 46 9.72 3.48 -8.66
C ALA A 46 9.97 2.66 -7.39
N ALA A 47 11.06 2.96 -6.69
CA ALA A 47 11.46 2.24 -5.48
C ALA A 47 10.43 2.40 -4.35
N VAL A 48 9.80 3.56 -4.25
CA VAL A 48 8.88 3.90 -3.15
C VAL A 48 7.67 2.97 -3.12
N LEU A 49 7.02 2.71 -4.26
CA LEU A 49 5.86 1.81 -4.30
C LEU A 49 6.23 0.39 -3.86
N GLY A 50 7.41 -0.09 -4.26
CA GLY A 50 7.92 -1.41 -3.84
C GLY A 50 8.15 -1.52 -2.33
N VAL A 51 8.86 -0.54 -1.76
CA VAL A 51 9.12 -0.49 -0.31
C VAL A 51 7.81 -0.39 0.48
N LEU A 52 6.82 0.37 -0.01
CA LEU A 52 5.52 0.46 0.63
C LEU A 52 4.77 -0.89 0.63
N ASP A 53 4.79 -1.60 -0.50
CA ASP A 53 4.20 -2.94 -0.58
C ASP A 53 4.85 -3.92 0.40
N GLU A 54 6.18 -3.94 0.45
CA GLU A 54 6.95 -4.77 1.39
C GLU A 54 6.58 -4.47 2.86
N LEU A 55 6.62 -3.19 3.25
CA LEU A 55 6.30 -2.78 4.62
C LEU A 55 4.88 -3.13 5.03
N ILE A 56 3.91 -3.01 4.10
CA ILE A 56 2.51 -3.35 4.37
C ILE A 56 2.34 -4.88 4.47
N ARG A 57 3.07 -5.66 3.66
CA ARG A 57 3.02 -7.13 3.69
C ARG A 57 3.66 -7.74 4.93
N ASP A 58 4.62 -7.05 5.52
CA ASP A 58 5.29 -7.48 6.76
C ASP A 58 4.45 -7.20 8.02
N LEU A 59 3.34 -6.45 7.91
CA LEU A 59 2.43 -6.23 9.03
C LEU A 59 1.69 -7.52 9.39
N THR A 60 1.55 -7.76 10.70
CA THR A 60 0.64 -8.79 11.20
C THR A 60 -0.82 -8.39 10.91
N ASP A 61 -1.74 -9.35 10.88
CA ASP A 61 -3.18 -9.09 10.72
C ASP A 61 -3.70 -8.03 11.71
N ALA A 62 -3.23 -8.09 12.97
CA ALA A 62 -3.64 -7.17 14.02
C ALA A 62 -3.13 -5.75 13.73
N ASP A 63 -1.85 -5.60 13.37
CA ASP A 63 -1.24 -4.31 13.06
C ASP A 63 -1.83 -3.70 11.79
N PHE A 64 -2.12 -4.53 10.79
CA PHE A 64 -2.78 -4.11 9.56
C PHE A 64 -4.16 -3.51 9.85
N LEU A 65 -4.98 -4.17 10.69
CA LEU A 65 -6.30 -3.65 11.07
C LEU A 65 -6.22 -2.33 11.85
N VAL A 66 -5.19 -2.15 12.67
CA VAL A 66 -4.91 -0.87 13.36
C VAL A 66 -4.51 0.23 12.37
N ALA A 67 -3.69 -0.09 11.38
CA ALA A 67 -3.23 0.85 10.36
C ALA A 67 -4.31 1.19 9.30
N LEU A 68 -5.27 0.29 9.09
CA LEU A 68 -6.22 0.34 7.97
C LEU A 68 -7.00 1.66 7.84
N PRO A 69 -7.52 2.30 8.92
CA PRO A 69 -8.22 3.58 8.79
C PRO A 69 -7.31 4.69 8.25
N ALA A 70 -6.08 4.79 8.77
CA ALA A 70 -5.10 5.78 8.34
C ALA A 70 -4.61 5.51 6.91
N LEU A 71 -4.39 4.24 6.55
CA LEU A 71 -4.06 3.85 5.19
C LEU A 71 -5.16 4.24 4.20
N ARG A 72 -6.43 3.96 4.52
CA ARG A 72 -7.56 4.37 3.69
C ARG A 72 -7.61 5.88 3.48
N GLN A 73 -7.42 6.66 4.55
CA GLN A 73 -7.37 8.11 4.47
C GLN A 73 -6.19 8.61 3.63
N ALA A 74 -5.01 7.99 3.75
CA ALA A 74 -3.85 8.36 2.95
C ALA A 74 -4.09 8.15 1.44
N PHE A 75 -4.83 7.11 1.06
CA PHE A 75 -5.19 6.91 -0.34
C PHE A 75 -6.22 7.92 -0.88
N GLU A 76 -6.91 8.70 -0.04
CA GLU A 76 -7.85 9.74 -0.49
C GLU A 76 -7.14 10.94 -1.16
N PHE A 77 -5.83 11.12 -0.92
CA PHE A 77 -5.01 12.11 -1.64
C PHE A 77 -4.88 11.81 -3.15
N PHE A 78 -5.21 10.59 -3.56
CA PHE A 78 -5.17 10.15 -4.95
C PHE A 78 -6.60 10.07 -5.56
N PRO A 79 -6.89 10.81 -6.64
CA PRO A 79 -8.12 10.66 -7.40
C PRO A 79 -8.36 9.22 -7.86
N PRO A 80 -9.62 8.85 -8.20
CA PRO A 80 -9.99 7.48 -8.56
C PRO A 80 -9.07 6.81 -9.59
N ARG A 81 -8.73 7.51 -10.68
CA ARG A 81 -7.89 6.97 -11.75
C ARG A 81 -6.47 6.64 -11.31
N GLU A 82 -5.93 7.43 -10.41
CA GLU A 82 -4.58 7.23 -9.91
C GLU A 82 -4.50 6.09 -8.91
N ARG A 83 -5.53 5.95 -8.08
CA ARG A 83 -5.67 4.75 -7.23
C ARG A 83 -5.75 3.47 -8.06
N GLU A 84 -6.40 3.53 -9.22
CA GLU A 84 -6.42 2.43 -10.19
C GLU A 84 -5.01 2.15 -10.73
N THR A 85 -4.27 3.18 -11.15
CA THR A 85 -2.85 3.02 -11.57
C THR A 85 -1.98 2.39 -10.49
N ILE A 86 -2.10 2.82 -9.23
CA ILE A 86 -1.36 2.24 -8.10
C ILE A 86 -1.72 0.76 -7.94
N ALA A 87 -3.01 0.42 -7.99
CA ALA A 87 -3.46 -0.97 -7.88
C ALA A 87 -2.93 -1.83 -9.05
N GLU A 88 -2.96 -1.33 -10.28
CA GLU A 88 -2.39 -2.02 -11.44
C GLU A 88 -0.89 -2.28 -11.27
N GLY A 89 -0.11 -1.27 -10.86
CA GLY A 89 1.32 -1.43 -10.62
C GLY A 89 1.66 -2.43 -9.51
N LEU A 90 0.84 -2.49 -8.45
CA LEU A 90 0.99 -3.52 -7.41
C LEU A 90 0.68 -4.92 -7.95
N LEU A 91 -0.39 -5.09 -8.73
CA LEU A 91 -0.74 -6.40 -9.30
C LEU A 91 0.34 -6.93 -10.25
N GLU A 92 0.90 -6.05 -11.09
CA GLU A 92 2.02 -6.38 -11.98
C GLU A 92 3.24 -6.85 -11.19
N ARG A 93 3.58 -6.17 -10.07
CA ARG A 93 4.66 -6.58 -9.17
C ARG A 93 4.44 -7.93 -8.52
N HIS A 94 3.19 -8.28 -8.24
CA HIS A 94 2.81 -9.61 -7.72
C HIS A 94 2.73 -10.69 -8.80
N GLY A 95 3.06 -10.36 -10.06
CA GLY A 95 2.97 -11.29 -11.20
C GLY A 95 1.52 -11.67 -11.54
N VAL A 96 0.54 -10.87 -11.11
CA VAL A 96 -0.87 -11.13 -11.37
C VAL A 96 -1.31 -10.29 -12.56
N ASP A 97 -1.49 -10.95 -13.71
CA ASP A 97 -2.04 -10.30 -14.91
C ASP A 97 -3.47 -9.77 -14.66
N ARG A 98 -3.91 -8.78 -15.45
CA ARG A 98 -5.29 -8.25 -15.44
C ARG A 98 -6.35 -9.36 -15.61
N ASN A 99 -5.95 -10.50 -16.20
CA ASN A 99 -6.78 -11.70 -16.36
C ASN A 99 -6.69 -12.70 -15.18
N GLY A 100 -5.68 -12.58 -14.31
CA GLY A 100 -5.47 -13.41 -13.12
C GLY A 100 -6.23 -12.90 -11.89
N VAL A 101 -6.39 -11.59 -11.75
CA VAL A 101 -7.43 -11.02 -10.87
C VAL A 101 -8.74 -11.00 -11.65
N ARG A 102 -9.44 -12.14 -11.73
CA ARG A 102 -10.84 -12.15 -12.19
C ARG A 102 -11.72 -11.48 -11.14
N GLY A 103 -11.66 -10.16 -11.08
CA GLY A 103 -12.48 -9.33 -10.23
C GLY A 103 -12.04 -7.88 -10.32
N SER A 104 -13.00 -6.97 -10.54
CA SER A 104 -12.79 -5.52 -10.36
C SER A 104 -12.04 -5.23 -9.05
N ALA A 105 -11.37 -4.09 -8.86
CA ALA A 105 -10.83 -3.70 -7.55
C ALA A 105 -11.84 -3.86 -6.38
N ARG A 106 -13.14 -3.82 -6.69
CA ARG A 106 -14.27 -4.13 -5.80
C ARG A 106 -14.36 -5.59 -5.32
N ALA A 107 -13.80 -6.54 -6.06
CA ALA A 107 -13.72 -7.95 -5.73
C ALA A 107 -12.63 -8.20 -4.69
N LEU A 108 -11.54 -7.42 -4.68
CA LEU A 108 -10.53 -7.43 -3.61
C LEU A 108 -11.10 -6.89 -2.29
N LEU A 109 -12.07 -5.97 -2.36
CA LEU A 109 -12.82 -5.45 -1.20
C LEU A 109 -13.92 -6.39 -0.71
N ARG A 110 -14.22 -7.47 -1.42
CA ARG A 110 -15.23 -8.44 -1.03
C ARG A 110 -14.51 -9.62 -0.39
N ALA A 111 -14.73 -9.83 0.90
CA ALA A 111 -14.26 -11.04 1.56
C ALA A 111 -14.70 -12.27 0.74
N PRO A 112 -13.79 -13.20 0.41
CA PRO A 112 -14.08 -14.32 -0.49
C PRO A 112 -15.15 -15.26 0.05
N ALA A 113 -15.41 -15.21 1.37
CA ALA A 113 -16.47 -15.94 2.05
C ALA A 113 -17.40 -15.00 2.83
N ALA A 114 -18.64 -15.43 3.02
CA ALA A 114 -19.61 -14.72 3.84
C ALA A 114 -19.07 -14.54 5.28
N PRO A 115 -19.26 -13.39 5.94
CA PRO A 115 -18.75 -13.16 7.30
C PRO A 115 -19.17 -14.22 8.32
N LEU A 116 -20.38 -14.77 8.16
CA LEU A 116 -20.89 -15.86 8.99
C LEU A 116 -20.08 -17.15 8.80
N LEU A 117 -19.68 -17.49 7.57
CA LEU A 117 -18.83 -18.65 7.29
C LEU A 117 -17.44 -18.51 7.93
N ILE A 118 -16.86 -17.31 7.89
CA ILE A 118 -15.57 -17.04 8.54
C ILE A 118 -15.69 -17.16 10.06
N ALA A 119 -16.77 -16.64 10.65
CA ALA A 119 -17.04 -16.76 12.08
C ALA A 119 -17.26 -18.23 12.50
N GLU A 120 -17.99 -19.00 11.70
CA GLU A 120 -18.18 -20.44 11.92
C GLU A 120 -16.88 -21.22 11.83
N ALA A 121 -16.04 -20.93 10.84
CA ALA A 121 -14.72 -21.56 10.70
C ALA A 121 -13.84 -21.29 11.92
N ARG A 122 -13.75 -20.03 12.38
CA ARG A 122 -12.98 -19.68 13.60
C ARG A 122 -13.55 -20.32 14.86
N ALA A 123 -14.88 -20.44 14.97
CA ALA A 123 -15.50 -21.12 16.10
C ALA A 123 -15.19 -22.63 16.10
N LEU A 124 -15.09 -23.23 14.91
CA LEU A 124 -14.69 -24.63 14.74
C LEU A 124 -13.22 -24.84 15.10
N GLU A 125 -12.31 -23.99 14.59
CA GLU A 125 -10.88 -23.99 14.94
C GLU A 125 -10.68 -23.91 16.46
N ALA A 126 -11.28 -22.91 17.12
CA ALA A 126 -11.20 -22.75 18.57
C ALA A 126 -11.82 -23.93 19.36
N ARG A 127 -12.73 -24.69 18.75
CA ARG A 127 -13.26 -25.91 19.36
C ARG A 127 -12.29 -27.08 19.20
N VAL A 128 -11.63 -27.19 18.06
CA VAL A 128 -10.58 -28.19 17.80
C VAL A 128 -9.41 -27.96 18.75
N ASP A 129 -8.93 -26.72 18.88
CA ASP A 129 -7.81 -26.39 19.76
C ASP A 129 -8.11 -26.77 21.22
N ARG A 130 -9.32 -26.42 21.71
CA ARG A 130 -9.76 -26.82 23.06
C ARG A 130 -9.86 -28.34 23.23
N ALA A 131 -10.27 -29.06 22.19
CA ALA A 131 -10.36 -30.52 22.24
C ALA A 131 -8.97 -31.17 22.23
N LEU A 132 -8.02 -30.63 21.46
CA LEU A 132 -6.64 -31.08 21.44
C LEU A 132 -5.93 -30.81 22.77
N ALA A 133 -6.11 -29.62 23.33
CA ALA A 133 -5.61 -29.25 24.66
C ALA A 133 -6.17 -30.16 25.76
N ALA A 134 -7.50 -30.42 25.74
CA ALA A 134 -8.13 -31.32 26.70
C ALA A 134 -7.63 -32.77 26.56
N ALA A 135 -7.28 -33.18 25.35
CA ALA A 135 -6.73 -34.51 25.07
C ALA A 135 -5.21 -34.62 25.30
N HIS A 136 -4.51 -33.54 25.68
CA HIS A 136 -3.04 -33.47 25.75
C HIS A 136 -2.36 -33.89 24.43
N LEU A 137 -3.01 -33.59 23.29
CA LEU A 137 -2.51 -33.91 21.94
C LEU A 137 -1.95 -32.67 21.23
N GLU A 138 -1.37 -31.74 21.97
CA GLU A 138 -0.60 -30.65 21.39
C GLU A 138 0.77 -31.21 20.97
N GLY A 139 0.87 -31.61 19.70
CA GLY A 139 2.08 -32.16 19.12
C GLY A 139 3.24 -31.16 19.17
N GLU A 140 4.37 -31.64 19.67
CA GLU A 140 5.68 -31.03 19.56
C GLU A 140 6.00 -30.66 18.10
N SER A 141 6.14 -29.37 17.80
CA SER A 141 7.00 -28.81 16.73
C SER A 141 7.24 -27.33 16.98
#